data_AF-A0A380MYU1-F1
#
_entry.id   AF-A0A380MYU1-F1
#
_cell.length_a   1.000
_cell.length_b   1.000
_cell.length_c   1.000
_cell.angle_alpha   90.00
_cell.angle_beta   90.00
_cell.angle_gamma   90.00
#
_symmetry.space_group_name_H-M   'P 1'
#
loop_
_entity.id
_entity.type
_entity.pdbx_description
1 polymer ?
#
loop_
_entity_poly.entity_id
_entity_poly.type
_entity_poly.pdbx_seq_one_letter_code
_entity_poly.pdbx_strand_id
1 'polypeptide(L)'
;MMIAVLALVIAFIVFATAKLKWHPFLVLILASFITAFCFRLPLDEIANIIGKGFGGILGYIGLVIVFGTIIGLVLEKTGAAIVMAESVIRLIGDRFPTLAMSIVGAIVSVPVFCDSGFVILNSLKESLAGRLKVSSVAMSVALATGL
;
A
#
# COMPACT_ATOMS: atom_id res chain seq x y z
N MET A 1 4.56 -4.60 32.28
CA MET A 1 5.56 -5.39 31.51
C MET A 1 5.16 -5.53 30.04
N MET A 2 4.04 -6.18 29.71
CA MET A 2 3.63 -6.45 28.31
C MET A 2 3.51 -5.20 27.43
N ILE A 3 2.86 -4.14 27.93
CA ILE A 3 2.67 -2.89 27.17
C ILE A 3 4.02 -2.20 26.88
N ALA A 4 4.97 -2.27 27.81
CA ALA A 4 6.30 -1.67 27.62
C ALA A 4 7.13 -2.45 26.58
N VAL A 5 7.07 -3.79 26.60
CA VAL A 5 7.70 -4.63 25.58
C VAL A 5 7.07 -4.39 24.21
N LEU A 6 5.74 -4.30 24.13
CA LEU A 6 5.02 -3.99 22.89
C LEU A 6 5.45 -2.63 22.32
N ALA A 7 5.46 -1.58 23.17
CA ALA A 7 5.86 -0.25 22.76
C ALA A 7 7.31 -0.21 22.24
N LEU A 8 8.22 -0.94 22.90
CA LEU A 8 9.62 -1.06 22.50
C LEU A 8 9.76 -1.78 21.15
N VAL A 9 9.00 -2.85 20.92
CA VAL A 9 9.01 -3.59 19.66
C VAL A 9 8.44 -2.75 18.52
N ILE A 10 7.35 -2.01 18.74
CA ILE A 10 6.78 -1.09 17.74
C ILE A 10 7.81 0.01 17.41
N ALA A 11 8.43 0.61 18.43
CA ALA A 11 9.48 1.60 18.22
C ALA A 11 10.67 1.03 17.43
N PHE A 12 11.06 -0.21 17.71
CA PHE A 12 12.09 -0.93 16.94
C PHE A 12 11.68 -1.14 15.48
N ILE A 13 10.45 -1.58 15.21
CA ILE A 13 9.95 -1.79 13.84
C ILE A 13 9.97 -0.47 13.05
N VAL A 14 9.43 0.60 13.64
CA VAL A 14 9.39 1.92 13.01
C VAL A 14 10.79 2.45 12.78
N PHE A 15 11.69 2.34 13.77
CA PHE A 15 13.06 2.82 13.66
C PHE A 15 13.88 2.04 12.62
N ALA A 16 13.78 0.70 12.62
CA ALA A 16 14.49 -0.16 11.68
C ALA A 16 14.00 0.06 10.24
N THR A 17 12.70 0.24 10.05
CA THR A 17 12.12 0.47 8.72
C THR A 17 12.40 1.89 8.22
N ALA A 18 12.17 2.91 9.06
CA ALA A 18 12.27 4.32 8.65
C ALA A 18 13.72 4.82 8.58
N LYS A 19 14.59 4.40 9.52
CA LYS A 19 15.95 4.93 9.63
C LYS A 19 17.02 3.99 9.07
N LEU A 20 16.93 2.68 9.38
CA LEU A 20 17.88 1.69 8.86
C LEU A 20 17.53 1.21 7.43
N LYS A 21 16.36 1.58 6.89
CA LYS A 21 15.87 1.18 5.55
C LYS A 21 15.88 -0.33 5.34
N TRP A 22 15.69 -1.10 6.40
CA TRP A 22 15.58 -2.56 6.29
C TRP A 22 14.23 -2.94 5.69
N HIS A 23 14.21 -4.03 4.91
CA HIS A 23 12.98 -4.50 4.29
C HIS A 23 11.93 -4.84 5.36
N PRO A 24 10.71 -4.28 5.31
CA PRO A 24 9.69 -4.43 6.36
C PRO A 24 9.43 -5.89 6.75
N PHE A 25 9.39 -6.79 5.77
CA PHE A 25 9.25 -8.23 6.01
C PHE A 25 10.31 -8.81 6.95
N LEU A 26 11.59 -8.45 6.74
CA LEU A 26 12.69 -8.96 7.56
C LEU A 26 12.64 -8.36 8.97
N VAL A 27 12.29 -7.08 9.08
CA VAL A 27 12.10 -6.38 10.35
C VAL A 27 10.97 -7.01 11.16
N LEU A 28 9.83 -7.34 10.54
CA LEU A 28 8.70 -7.98 11.21
C LEU A 28 9.02 -9.38 11.73
N ILE A 29 9.77 -10.17 10.96
CA ILE A 29 10.24 -11.49 11.41
C ILE A 29 11.18 -11.34 12.62
N LEU A 30 12.18 -10.46 12.52
CA LEU A 30 13.11 -10.20 13.63
C LEU A 30 12.39 -9.68 14.88
N ALA A 31 11.46 -8.74 14.71
CA ALA A 31 10.64 -8.21 15.78
C ALA A 31 9.79 -9.31 16.45
N SER A 32 9.27 -10.26 15.66
CA SER A 32 8.54 -11.42 16.18
C SER A 32 9.43 -12.33 17.03
N PHE A 33 10.67 -12.58 16.59
CA PHE A 33 11.65 -13.31 17.40
C PHE A 33 12.03 -12.56 18.68
N ILE A 34 12.37 -11.28 18.60
CA ILE A 34 12.71 -10.44 19.76
C ILE A 34 11.57 -10.45 20.79
N THR A 35 10.33 -10.33 20.32
CA THR A 35 9.14 -10.41 21.18
C THR A 35 9.05 -11.79 21.83
N ALA A 36 9.21 -12.88 21.06
CA ALA A 36 9.14 -14.23 21.60
C ALA A 36 10.21 -14.50 22.69
N PHE A 37 11.42 -13.99 22.51
CA PHE A 37 12.49 -14.04 23.50
C PHE A 37 12.16 -13.22 24.76
N CYS A 38 11.63 -11.99 24.61
CA CYS A 38 11.22 -11.16 25.76
C CYS A 38 10.11 -11.81 26.59
N PHE A 39 9.23 -12.60 25.97
CA PHE A 39 8.16 -13.34 26.65
C PHE A 39 8.60 -14.70 27.20
N ARG A 40 9.88 -15.09 27.05
CA ARG A 40 10.45 -16.37 27.52
C ARG A 40 9.69 -17.61 27.02
N LEU A 41 9.30 -17.60 25.74
CA LEU A 41 8.74 -18.79 25.10
C LEU A 41 9.82 -19.88 24.91
N PRO A 42 9.45 -21.17 25.00
CA PRO A 42 10.36 -22.27 24.71
C PRO A 42 10.80 -22.22 23.24
N LEU A 43 12.12 -22.33 22.99
CA LEU A 43 12.74 -22.14 21.67
C LEU A 43 12.12 -23.03 20.59
N ASP A 44 11.72 -24.25 20.99
CA ASP A 44 11.11 -25.24 20.11
C ASP A 44 9.72 -24.81 19.60
N GLU A 45 9.00 -23.95 20.34
CA GLU A 45 7.67 -23.48 19.96
C GLU A 45 7.68 -22.15 19.21
N ILE A 46 8.73 -21.33 19.35
CA ILE A 46 8.79 -19.99 18.77
C ILE A 46 8.56 -20.04 17.25
N ALA A 47 9.28 -20.90 16.54
CA ALA A 47 9.15 -21.04 15.10
C ALA A 47 7.74 -21.50 14.69
N ASN A 48 7.12 -22.38 15.48
CA ASN A 48 5.78 -22.89 15.21
C ASN A 48 4.70 -21.83 15.45
N ILE A 49 4.83 -21.02 16.51
CA ILE A 49 3.90 -19.92 16.83
C ILE A 49 3.97 -18.83 15.76
N ILE A 50 5.18 -18.39 15.40
CA ILE A 50 5.39 -17.40 14.34
C ILE A 50 4.85 -17.94 13.01
N GLY A 51 5.17 -19.19 12.68
CA GLY A 51 4.70 -19.86 11.46
C GLY A 51 3.18 -19.99 11.39
N LYS A 52 2.52 -20.37 12.49
CA LYS A 52 1.04 -20.44 12.57
C LYS A 52 0.40 -19.06 12.46
N GLY A 53 0.95 -18.04 13.11
CA GLY A 53 0.44 -16.67 13.03
C GLY A 53 0.55 -16.13 11.60
N PHE A 54 1.71 -16.25 10.99
CA PHE A 54 1.95 -15.83 9.60
C PHE A 54 1.10 -16.64 8.61
N GLY A 55 1.08 -17.96 8.76
CA GLY A 55 0.29 -18.87 7.92
C GLY A 55 -1.22 -18.64 8.01
N GLY A 56 -1.73 -18.29 9.20
CA GLY A 56 -3.14 -17.92 9.37
C GLY A 56 -3.51 -16.64 8.62
N ILE A 57 -2.65 -15.62 8.66
CA ILE A 57 -2.83 -14.37 7.89
C ILE A 57 -2.76 -14.66 6.39
N LEU A 58 -1.76 -15.42 5.94
CA LEU A 58 -1.66 -15.83 4.53
C LEU A 58 -2.86 -16.66 4.07
N GLY A 59 -3.38 -17.54 4.92
CA GLY A 59 -4.59 -18.31 4.61
C GLY A 59 -5.84 -17.42 4.48
N TYR A 60 -5.94 -16.38 5.29
CA TYR A 60 -7.09 -15.48 5.31
C TYR A 60 -7.11 -14.46 4.16
N ILE A 61 -5.99 -13.78 3.89
CA ILE A 61 -5.90 -12.71 2.88
C ILE A 61 -4.93 -12.99 1.74
N GLY A 62 -4.07 -14.01 1.85
CA GLY A 62 -3.01 -14.25 0.87
C GLY A 62 -3.53 -14.55 -0.53
N LEU A 63 -4.54 -15.41 -0.68
CA LEU A 63 -5.16 -15.68 -1.99
C LEU A 63 -5.81 -14.43 -2.57
N VAL A 64 -6.51 -13.65 -1.74
CA VAL A 64 -7.15 -12.38 -2.18
C VAL A 64 -6.10 -11.40 -2.70
N ILE A 65 -4.97 -11.26 -2.00
CA ILE A 65 -3.85 -10.42 -2.44
C ILE A 65 -3.25 -10.96 -3.74
N VAL A 66 -2.99 -12.26 -3.86
CA VAL A 66 -2.42 -12.86 -5.08
C VAL A 66 -3.31 -12.61 -6.28
N PHE A 67 -4.60 -12.94 -6.21
CA PHE A 67 -5.53 -12.68 -7.31
C PHE A 67 -5.68 -11.18 -7.60
N GLY A 68 -5.73 -10.35 -6.55
CA GLY A 68 -5.75 -8.90 -6.66
C GLY A 68 -4.55 -8.36 -7.44
N THR A 69 -3.33 -8.79 -7.09
CA THR A 69 -2.10 -8.39 -7.80
C THR A 69 -2.07 -8.86 -9.25
N ILE A 70 -2.57 -10.06 -9.55
CA ILE A 70 -2.66 -10.56 -10.93
C ILE A 70 -3.60 -9.67 -11.75
N ILE A 71 -4.78 -9.37 -11.22
CA ILE A 71 -5.75 -8.47 -11.87
C ILE A 71 -5.13 -7.08 -12.03
N GLY A 72 -4.54 -6.53 -10.96
CA GLY A 72 -3.86 -5.23 -10.98
C GLY A 72 -2.76 -5.14 -12.03
N LEU A 73 -1.91 -6.15 -12.12
CA LEU A 73 -0.84 -6.23 -13.11
C LEU A 73 -1.39 -6.30 -14.53
N VAL A 74 -2.46 -7.06 -14.77
CA VAL A 74 -3.11 -7.11 -16.10
C VAL A 74 -3.71 -5.75 -16.45
N LEU A 75 -4.38 -5.08 -15.52
CA LEU A 75 -4.93 -3.74 -15.71
C LEU A 75 -3.84 -2.68 -15.98
N GLU A 76 -2.71 -2.79 -15.30
CA GLU A 76 -1.51 -1.98 -15.53
C GLU A 76 -0.96 -2.21 -16.94
N LYS A 77 -0.70 -3.47 -17.32
CA LYS A 77 -0.07 -3.82 -18.60
C LYS A 77 -0.95 -3.54 -19.82
N THR A 78 -2.27 -3.65 -19.66
CA THR A 78 -3.23 -3.39 -20.74
C THR A 78 -3.57 -1.91 -20.90
N GLY A 79 -3.18 -1.04 -19.95
CA GLY A 79 -3.60 0.35 -19.92
C GLY A 79 -5.06 0.55 -19.50
N ALA A 80 -5.77 -0.50 -19.09
CA ALA A 80 -7.16 -0.41 -18.63
C ALA A 80 -7.31 0.53 -17.41
N ALA A 81 -6.27 0.61 -16.56
CA ALA A 81 -6.23 1.57 -15.45
C ALA A 81 -6.36 3.03 -15.91
N ILE A 82 -5.75 3.38 -17.05
CA ILE A 82 -5.83 4.73 -17.63
C ILE A 82 -7.24 4.97 -18.20
N VAL A 83 -7.82 3.99 -18.88
CA VAL A 83 -9.18 4.08 -19.43
C VAL A 83 -10.23 4.24 -18.33
N MET A 84 -10.08 3.52 -17.21
CA MET A 84 -10.94 3.68 -16.03
C MET A 84 -10.86 5.10 -15.48
N ALA A 85 -9.64 5.60 -15.30
CA ALA A 85 -9.41 6.95 -14.81
C ALA A 85 -10.02 8.03 -15.73
N GLU A 86 -9.82 7.93 -17.04
CA GLU A 86 -10.45 8.84 -18.01
C GLU A 86 -11.98 8.77 -17.98
N SER A 87 -12.54 7.57 -17.82
CA SER A 87 -14.00 7.37 -17.74
C SER A 87 -14.59 8.04 -16.50
N VAL A 88 -13.91 7.91 -15.35
CA VAL A 88 -14.31 8.57 -14.09
C VAL A 88 -14.24 10.09 -14.22
N ILE A 89 -13.19 10.62 -14.86
CA ILE A 89 -13.05 12.06 -15.10
C ILE A 89 -14.17 12.59 -16.00
N ARG A 90 -14.53 11.85 -17.06
CA ARG A 90 -15.67 12.23 -17.94
C ARG A 90 -17.00 12.25 -17.20
N LEU A 91 -17.19 11.38 -16.23
CA LEU A 91 -18.39 11.30 -15.39
C LEU A 91 -18.49 12.45 -14.38
N ILE A 92 -17.38 12.78 -13.70
CA ILE A 92 -17.33 13.85 -12.69
C ILE A 92 -17.30 15.24 -13.34
N GLY A 93 -16.64 15.34 -14.50
CA GLY A 93 -16.48 16.56 -15.26
C GLY A 93 -15.29 17.43 -14.83
N ASP A 94 -14.89 18.33 -15.71
CA ASP A 94 -13.69 19.17 -15.57
C ASP A 94 -13.82 20.31 -14.55
N ARG A 95 -14.95 20.39 -13.83
CA ARG A 95 -15.25 21.50 -12.91
C ARG A 95 -14.38 21.48 -11.65
N PHE A 96 -13.92 20.29 -11.23
CA PHE A 96 -13.06 20.10 -10.05
C PHE A 96 -11.98 19.03 -10.30
N PRO A 97 -10.91 19.34 -11.05
CA PRO A 97 -9.90 18.37 -11.46
C PRO A 97 -9.16 17.70 -10.30
N THR A 98 -8.90 18.45 -9.23
CA THR A 98 -8.26 17.96 -8.01
C THR A 98 -9.12 16.90 -7.33
N LEU A 99 -10.43 17.14 -7.21
CA LEU A 99 -11.36 16.18 -6.61
C LEU A 99 -11.56 14.96 -7.50
N ALA A 100 -11.67 15.16 -8.81
CA ALA A 100 -11.74 14.07 -9.77
C ALA A 100 -10.52 13.14 -9.66
N MET A 101 -9.31 13.69 -9.48
CA MET A 101 -8.11 12.88 -9.31
C MET A 101 -8.05 12.11 -7.99
N SER A 102 -8.54 12.67 -6.88
CA SER A 102 -8.66 11.92 -5.63
C SER A 102 -9.61 10.72 -5.78
N ILE A 103 -10.74 10.91 -6.46
CA ILE A 103 -11.72 9.84 -6.68
C ILE A 103 -11.17 8.77 -7.63
N VAL A 104 -10.48 9.19 -8.69
CA VAL A 104 -9.77 8.27 -9.60
C VAL A 104 -8.74 7.45 -8.82
N GLY A 105 -7.93 8.09 -7.98
CA GLY A 105 -6.97 7.42 -7.11
C GLY A 105 -7.65 6.33 -6.27
N ALA A 106 -8.76 6.66 -5.60
CA ALA A 106 -9.48 5.73 -4.74
C ALA A 106 -10.10 4.53 -5.49
N ILE A 107 -10.57 4.73 -6.72
CA ILE A 107 -11.18 3.65 -7.51
C ILE A 107 -10.11 2.74 -8.12
N VAL A 108 -9.02 3.33 -8.63
CA VAL A 108 -7.96 2.60 -9.34
C VAL A 108 -6.96 1.95 -8.38
N SER A 109 -6.78 2.48 -7.16
CA SER A 109 -5.87 1.93 -6.14
C SER A 109 -6.27 0.54 -5.66
N VAL A 110 -7.57 0.27 -5.57
CA VAL A 110 -8.11 -1.01 -5.09
C VAL A 110 -7.60 -2.20 -5.92
N PRO A 111 -7.70 -2.17 -7.27
CA PRO A 111 -7.15 -3.24 -8.10
C PRO A 111 -5.65 -3.10 -8.40
N VAL A 112 -5.12 -1.89 -8.61
CA VAL A 112 -3.76 -1.68 -9.16
C VAL A 112 -2.68 -1.51 -8.09
N PHE A 113 -3.04 -1.53 -6.80
CA PHE A 113 -2.19 -1.15 -5.67
C PHE A 113 -1.76 0.32 -5.69
N CYS A 114 -1.47 0.83 -4.50
CA CYS A 114 -1.14 2.25 -4.31
C CYS A 114 0.16 2.67 -5.02
N ASP A 115 1.21 1.86 -4.92
CA ASP A 115 2.50 2.21 -5.49
C ASP A 115 2.47 2.22 -7.03
N SER A 116 1.99 1.14 -7.66
CA SER A 116 1.88 1.06 -9.12
C SER A 116 0.83 2.02 -9.68
N GLY A 117 -0.31 2.14 -9.00
CA GLY A 117 -1.39 3.05 -9.39
C GLY A 117 -0.92 4.49 -9.49
N PHE A 118 -0.14 4.98 -8.53
CA PHE A 118 0.42 6.33 -8.56
C PHE A 118 1.33 6.56 -9.78
N VAL A 119 2.22 5.61 -10.09
CA VAL A 119 3.16 5.72 -11.22
C VAL A 119 2.42 5.78 -12.56
N ILE A 120 1.40 4.93 -12.75
CA ILE A 120 0.61 4.89 -13.99
C ILE A 120 -0.20 6.18 -14.15
N LEU A 121 -0.92 6.57 -13.10
CA LEU A 121 -1.80 7.76 -13.09
C LEU A 121 -1.02 9.07 -13.16
N ASN A 122 0.27 9.09 -12.80
CA ASN A 122 1.09 10.28 -12.90
C ASN A 122 1.16 10.82 -14.34
N SER A 123 1.22 9.94 -15.35
CA SER A 123 1.18 10.34 -16.76
C SER A 123 -0.15 11.02 -17.15
N LEU A 124 -1.28 10.47 -16.69
CA LEU A 124 -2.61 11.02 -16.88
C LEU A 124 -2.76 12.38 -16.17
N LYS A 125 -2.24 12.47 -14.95
CA LYS A 125 -2.22 13.69 -14.12
C LYS A 125 -1.50 14.84 -14.82
N GLU A 126 -0.32 14.60 -15.38
CA GLU A 126 0.42 15.63 -16.14
C GLU A 126 -0.36 16.11 -17.37
N SER A 127 -1.00 15.19 -18.10
CA SER A 127 -1.85 15.51 -19.26
C SER A 127 -3.06 16.38 -18.87
N LEU A 128 -3.75 16.05 -17.77
CA LEU A 128 -4.87 16.84 -17.26
C LEU A 128 -4.46 18.19 -16.68
N ALA A 129 -3.33 18.24 -15.96
CA ALA A 129 -2.79 19.49 -15.43
C ALA A 129 -2.49 20.48 -16.56
N GLY A 130 -1.90 20.01 -17.67
CA GLY A 130 -1.64 20.82 -18.85
C GLY A 130 -2.91 21.31 -19.55
N ARG A 131 -3.92 20.43 -19.71
CA ARG A 131 -5.19 20.79 -20.37
C ARG A 131 -6.05 21.76 -19.56
N LEU A 132 -6.15 21.53 -18.26
CA LEU A 132 -7.01 22.30 -17.35
C LEU A 132 -6.28 23.50 -16.72
N LYS A 133 -5.00 23.71 -17.06
CA LYS A 133 -4.12 24.77 -16.52
C LYS A 133 -4.13 24.83 -14.98
N VAL A 134 -4.16 23.66 -14.34
CA VAL A 134 -4.12 23.53 -12.87
C VAL A 134 -2.74 23.08 -12.40
N SER A 135 -2.42 23.39 -11.13
CA SER A 135 -1.13 23.03 -10.54
C SER A 135 -0.95 21.51 -10.49
N SER A 136 0.11 21.00 -11.14
CA SER A 136 0.49 19.59 -11.09
C SER A 136 0.74 19.10 -9.66
N VAL A 137 1.24 19.98 -8.78
CA VAL A 137 1.46 19.66 -7.36
C VAL A 137 0.15 19.39 -6.62
N ALA A 138 -0.88 20.21 -6.84
CA ALA A 138 -2.18 20.01 -6.22
C ALA A 138 -2.83 18.70 -6.69
N MET A 139 -2.65 18.34 -7.96
CA MET A 139 -3.13 17.09 -8.53
C MET A 139 -2.37 15.87 -7.98
N SER A 140 -1.07 16.01 -7.71
CA SER A 140 -0.28 14.94 -7.06
C SER A 140 -0.72 14.70 -5.64
N VAL A 141 -0.99 15.78 -4.88
CA VAL A 141 -1.50 15.67 -3.51
C VAL A 141 -2.88 15.02 -3.52
N ALA A 142 -3.78 15.46 -4.40
CA ALA A 142 -5.09 14.84 -4.57
C ALA A 142 -5.00 13.35 -4.88
N LEU A 143 -4.13 12.98 -5.83
CA LEU A 143 -3.90 11.59 -6.21
C LEU A 143 -3.36 10.79 -5.01
N ALA A 144 -2.37 11.32 -4.29
CA ALA A 144 -1.79 10.69 -3.10
C ALA A 144 -2.78 10.57 -1.94
N THR A 145 -3.75 11.49 -1.80
CA THR A 145 -4.83 11.34 -0.81
C THR A 145 -5.92 10.36 -1.21
N GLY A 146 -6.03 10.05 -2.51
CA GLY A 146 -6.99 9.10 -3.03
C GLY A 146 -6.48 7.65 -3.02
N LEU A 147 -5.18 7.46 -3.21
CA LEU A 147 -4.51 6.14 -3.26
C LEU A 147 -4.25 5.53 -1.88
#